data_AF-A0A920NAF6-F1
#
_entry.id   AF-A0A920NAF6-F1
#
_cell.length_a   1.000
_cell.length_b   1.000
_cell.length_c   1.000
_cell.angle_alpha   90.00
_cell.angle_beta   90.00
_cell.angle_gamma   90.00
#
_symmetry.space_group_name_H-M   'P 1'
#
loop_
_entity.id
_entity.type
_entity.pdbx_description
1 polymer ?
#
loop_
_entity_poly.entity_id
_entity_poly.type
_entity_poly.pdbx_seq_one_letter_code
_entity_poly.pdbx_strand_id
1 'polypeptide(L)'
;MIGVEGWHSTIFAPYFIIGAIHSGVSAVAMLMALSVWLYGLDKYIKPDHFDAIARLLIVVATTWFFFFFLEWVYALYPLDSPDIALRELQAFEWPYGPLFAIFVITSFVIPVPLWLFKRVRRSAVLMFWTTILVNIGMWLEGF
;
A
#
# COMPACT_ATOMS: atom_id res chain seq x y z
N MET A 1 15.31 -3.51 -3.30
CA MET A 1 16.21 -4.48 -4.01
C MET A 1 15.56 -5.84 -4.26
N ILE A 2 14.83 -5.97 -5.37
CA ILE A 2 14.42 -7.27 -5.94
C ILE A 2 15.37 -7.60 -7.09
N GLY A 3 16.28 -8.55 -6.87
CA GLY A 3 17.16 -9.06 -7.92
C GLY A 3 16.38 -9.87 -8.98
N VAL A 4 17.09 -10.24 -10.05
CA VAL A 4 16.62 -11.07 -11.18
C VAL A 4 15.95 -12.39 -10.73
N GLU A 5 16.23 -12.87 -9.52
CA GLU A 5 15.72 -14.13 -8.98
C GLU A 5 14.21 -14.06 -8.65
N GLY A 6 13.69 -12.95 -8.11
CA GLY A 6 12.27 -12.81 -7.74
C GLY A 6 11.29 -12.66 -8.91
N TRP A 7 11.79 -12.44 -10.13
CA TRP A 7 10.97 -12.24 -11.35
C TRP A 7 10.40 -13.56 -11.91
N HIS A 8 10.83 -14.69 -11.37
CA HIS A 8 10.36 -16.01 -11.80
C HIS A 8 9.06 -16.43 -11.10
N SER A 9 8.59 -15.67 -10.11
CA SER A 9 7.32 -15.94 -9.43
C SER A 9 6.11 -15.59 -10.30
N THR A 10 5.23 -16.56 -10.52
CA THR A 10 3.98 -16.38 -11.28
C THR A 10 3.00 -15.40 -10.63
N ILE A 11 3.18 -15.12 -9.34
CA ILE A 11 2.33 -14.20 -8.56
C ILE A 11 2.84 -12.75 -8.63
N PHE A 12 4.08 -12.53 -9.11
CA PHE A 12 4.67 -11.20 -9.19
C PHE A 12 3.86 -10.25 -10.09
N ALA A 13 3.40 -10.73 -11.26
CA ALA A 13 2.63 -9.90 -12.19
C ALA A 13 1.33 -9.33 -11.58
N PRO A 14 0.41 -10.14 -11.01
CA PRO A 14 -0.78 -9.60 -10.36
C PRO A 14 -0.47 -8.76 -9.12
N TYR A 15 0.57 -9.09 -8.36
CA TYR A 15 1.04 -8.30 -7.21
C TYR A 15 1.49 -6.88 -7.61
N PHE A 16 2.31 -6.77 -8.66
CA PHE A 16 2.79 -5.48 -9.15
C PHE A 16 1.65 -4.61 -9.70
N ILE A 17 0.71 -5.22 -10.44
CA ILE A 17 -0.44 -4.50 -11.01
C ILE A 17 -1.34 -3.95 -9.88
N ILE A 18 -1.65 -4.77 -8.87
CA ILE A 18 -2.52 -4.31 -7.78
C ILE A 18 -1.82 -3.24 -6.92
N GLY A 19 -0.49 -3.31 -6.78
CA GLY A 19 0.33 -2.26 -6.14
C GLY A 19 0.27 -0.93 -6.89
N ALA A 20 0.38 -0.96 -8.22
CA ALA A 20 0.23 0.23 -9.06
C ALA A 20 -1.17 0.85 -8.94
N ILE A 21 -2.22 0.02 -8.91
CA ILE A 21 -3.60 0.48 -8.68
C ILE A 21 -3.73 1.10 -7.28
N HIS A 22 -3.13 0.48 -6.26
CA HIS A 22 -3.17 0.97 -4.88
C HIS A 22 -2.56 2.37 -4.74
N SER A 23 -1.35 2.58 -5.28
CA SER A 23 -0.71 3.90 -5.31
C SER A 23 -1.49 4.90 -6.15
N GLY A 24 -1.97 4.50 -7.34
CA GLY A 24 -2.71 5.40 -8.23
C GLY A 24 -4.02 5.91 -7.62
N VAL A 25 -4.84 5.01 -7.05
CA VAL A 25 -6.08 5.40 -6.36
C VAL A 25 -5.77 6.26 -5.14
N SER A 26 -4.70 5.95 -4.41
CA SER A 26 -4.28 6.75 -3.26
C SER A 26 -3.89 8.17 -3.67
N ALA A 27 -3.15 8.33 -4.77
CA ALA A 27 -2.80 9.63 -5.33
C ALA A 27 -4.05 10.45 -5.74
N VAL A 28 -5.05 9.81 -6.34
CA VAL A 28 -6.33 10.47 -6.67
C VAL A 28 -7.04 10.94 -5.39
N ALA A 29 -7.14 10.09 -4.38
CA ALA A 29 -7.76 10.45 -3.10
C ALA A 29 -7.00 11.57 -2.37
N MET A 30 -5.67 11.58 -2.47
CA MET A 30 -4.81 12.65 -1.94
C MET A 30 -5.11 13.99 -2.62
N LEU A 31 -5.19 14.01 -3.96
CA LEU A 31 -5.51 15.22 -4.73
C LEU A 31 -6.93 15.72 -4.43
N MET A 32 -7.90 14.81 -4.29
CA MET A 32 -9.26 15.17 -3.87
C MET A 32 -9.26 15.84 -2.49
N ALA A 33 -8.53 15.28 -1.53
CA ALA A 33 -8.42 15.83 -0.18
C ALA A 33 -7.74 17.20 -0.18
N LEU A 34 -6.63 17.34 -0.92
CA LEU A 34 -5.90 18.60 -1.09
C LEU A 34 -6.78 19.68 -1.74
N SER A 35 -7.58 19.28 -2.73
CA SER A 35 -8.50 20.17 -3.44
C SER A 35 -9.58 20.74 -2.52
N VAL A 36 -10.12 19.93 -1.62
CA VAL A 36 -11.08 20.39 -0.60
C VAL A 36 -10.41 21.29 0.42
N TRP A 37 -9.19 20.96 0.86
CA TRP A 37 -8.50 21.69 1.91
C TRP A 37 -8.00 23.07 1.47
N LEU A 38 -7.40 23.18 0.27
CA LEU A 38 -6.83 24.43 -0.23
C LEU A 38 -7.84 25.32 -0.96
N TYR A 39 -8.75 24.73 -1.74
CA TYR A 39 -9.66 25.48 -2.61
C TYR A 39 -11.10 25.52 -2.10
N GLY A 40 -11.42 24.90 -0.96
CA GLY A 40 -12.77 24.94 -0.40
C GLY A 40 -13.83 24.31 -1.31
N LEU A 41 -13.48 23.19 -1.96
CA LEU A 41 -14.36 22.50 -2.92
C LEU A 41 -15.35 21.54 -2.25
N ASP A 42 -15.69 21.73 -0.97
CA ASP A 42 -16.59 20.87 -0.18
C ASP A 42 -18.00 20.76 -0.78
N LYS A 43 -18.45 21.78 -1.53
CA LYS A 43 -19.73 21.76 -2.25
C LYS A 43 -19.77 20.76 -3.41
N TYR A 44 -18.62 20.50 -4.03
CA TYR A 44 -18.49 19.57 -5.16
C TYR A 44 -18.02 18.19 -4.68
N ILE A 45 -16.96 18.16 -3.87
CA ILE A 45 -16.38 16.95 -3.30
C ILE A 45 -16.94 16.73 -1.90
N LYS A 46 -18.16 16.18 -1.89
CA LYS A 46 -18.87 15.82 -0.66
C LYS A 46 -18.15 14.71 0.13
N PRO A 47 -18.38 14.60 1.45
CA PRO A 47 -17.88 13.51 2.29
C PRO A 47 -18.25 12.10 1.81
N ASP A 48 -19.33 11.96 1.04
CA ASP A 48 -19.76 10.66 0.49
C ASP A 48 -18.83 10.18 -0.64
N HIS A 49 -18.21 11.10 -1.39
CA HIS A 49 -17.18 10.74 -2.38
C HIS A 49 -15.92 10.20 -1.69
N PHE A 50 -15.52 10.80 -0.56
CA PHE A 50 -14.42 10.29 0.26
C PHE A 50 -14.76 8.92 0.89
N ASP A 51 -16.01 8.72 1.31
CA ASP A 51 -16.46 7.42 1.85
C ASP A 51 -16.36 6.32 0.79
N ALA A 52 -16.75 6.61 -0.45
CA ALA A 52 -16.68 5.68 -1.57
C ALA A 52 -15.23 5.35 -1.96
N ILE A 53 -14.38 6.37 -2.13
CA ILE A 53 -12.97 6.14 -2.53
C ILE A 53 -12.20 5.41 -1.44
N ALA A 54 -12.46 5.70 -0.16
CA ALA A 54 -11.83 4.99 0.95
C ALA A 54 -12.25 3.52 1.04
N ARG A 55 -13.52 3.18 0.73
CA ARG A 55 -13.93 1.76 0.62
C ARG A 55 -13.21 1.05 -0.52
N LEU A 56 -13.07 1.71 -1.66
CA LEU A 56 -12.32 1.17 -2.78
C LEU A 56 -10.85 0.94 -2.40
N LEU A 57 -10.22 1.92 -1.73
CA LEU A 57 -8.87 1.79 -1.20
C LEU A 57 -8.71 0.62 -0.22
N ILE A 58 -9.67 0.39 0.68
CA ILE A 58 -9.65 -0.78 1.57
C ILE A 58 -9.64 -2.09 0.77
N VAL A 59 -10.50 -2.21 -0.23
CA VAL A 59 -10.59 -3.43 -1.06
C VAL A 59 -9.29 -3.66 -1.82
N VAL A 60 -8.74 -2.61 -2.44
CA VAL A 60 -7.48 -2.69 -3.18
C VAL A 60 -6.32 -3.03 -2.24
N ALA A 61 -6.20 -2.36 -1.10
CA ALA A 61 -5.15 -2.60 -0.11
C ALA A 61 -5.20 -4.01 0.46
N THR A 62 -6.40 -4.54 0.73
CA THR A 62 -6.58 -5.92 1.20
C THR A 62 -6.22 -6.93 0.12
N THR A 63 -6.58 -6.66 -1.13
CA THR A 63 -6.22 -7.51 -2.27
C THR A 63 -4.70 -7.53 -2.48
N TRP A 64 -4.05 -6.37 -2.40
CA TRP A 64 -2.60 -6.25 -2.45
C TRP A 64 -1.93 -7.01 -1.30
N PHE A 65 -2.41 -6.84 -0.07
CA PHE A 65 -1.89 -7.55 1.09
C PHE A 65 -2.07 -9.07 0.98
N PHE A 66 -3.16 -9.53 0.36
CA PHE A 66 -3.35 -10.96 0.07
C PHE A 66 -2.29 -11.49 -0.89
N PHE A 67 -2.01 -10.79 -2.00
CA PHE A 67 -0.95 -11.21 -2.93
C PHE A 67 0.43 -11.12 -2.30
N PHE A 68 0.71 -10.07 -1.53
CA PHE A 68 1.92 -9.93 -0.73
C PHE A 68 2.11 -11.12 0.22
N PHE A 69 1.05 -11.48 0.96
CA PHE A 69 1.08 -12.59 1.89
C PHE A 69 1.27 -13.93 1.18
N LEU A 70 0.61 -14.14 0.03
CA LEU A 70 0.83 -15.32 -0.79
C LEU A 70 2.27 -15.38 -1.27
N GLU A 71 2.82 -14.29 -1.77
CA GLU A 71 4.22 -14.23 -2.17
C GLU A 71 5.11 -14.64 -0.98
N TRP A 72 4.81 -14.16 0.23
CA TRP A 72 5.44 -14.55 1.50
C TRP A 72 5.39 -16.06 1.76
N VAL A 73 4.21 -16.66 1.65
CA VAL A 73 4.02 -18.11 1.84
C VAL A 73 4.73 -18.92 0.76
N TYR A 74 4.65 -18.50 -0.51
CA TYR A 74 5.21 -19.23 -1.64
C TYR A 74 6.73 -19.22 -1.67
N ALA A 75 7.43 -18.27 -1.05
CA ALA A 75 8.89 -18.40 -0.90
C ALA A 75 9.31 -19.20 0.34
N LEU A 76 8.39 -19.48 1.26
CA LEU A 76 8.66 -20.35 2.42
C LEU A 76 8.38 -21.83 2.12
N TYR A 77 7.63 -22.14 1.06
CA TYR A 77 7.13 -23.49 0.78
C TYR A 77 8.10 -24.37 -0.05
N PRO A 78 8.75 -23.87 -1.11
CA PRO A 78 9.92 -24.51 -1.71
C PRO A 78 11.15 -24.10 -0.92
N LEU A 79 11.89 -25.07 -0.37
CA LEU A 79 13.22 -24.90 0.21
C LEU A 79 14.27 -24.62 -0.88
N ASP A 80 14.00 -23.71 -1.82
CA ASP A 80 15.01 -23.23 -2.75
C ASP A 80 15.84 -22.16 -2.01
N SER A 81 17.12 -22.49 -1.79
CA SER A 81 18.05 -21.68 -0.99
C SER A 81 18.22 -20.20 -1.39
N PRO A 82 18.03 -19.77 -2.65
CA PRO A 82 18.20 -18.35 -3.02
C PRO A 82 17.04 -17.44 -2.56
N ASP A 83 15.80 -17.90 -2.65
CA ASP A 83 14.61 -17.08 -2.35
C ASP A 83 14.43 -16.84 -0.84
N ILE A 84 14.79 -17.82 -0.03
CA ILE A 84 14.82 -17.69 1.44
C ILE A 84 15.93 -16.71 1.85
N ALA A 85 17.12 -16.82 1.25
CA ALA A 85 18.24 -15.92 1.53
C ALA A 85 17.88 -14.46 1.17
N LEU A 86 17.29 -14.20 0.00
CA LEU A 86 16.87 -12.85 -0.39
C LEU A 86 15.86 -12.22 0.58
N ARG A 87 14.98 -13.01 1.18
CA ARG A 87 14.00 -12.52 2.16
C ARG A 87 14.56 -12.38 3.56
N GLU A 88 15.50 -13.22 3.97
CA GLU A 88 16.28 -12.99 5.18
C GLU A 88 17.13 -11.71 5.05
N LEU A 89 17.72 -11.45 3.87
CA LEU A 89 18.42 -10.21 3.56
C LEU A 89 17.47 -8.98 3.57
N GLN A 90 16.26 -9.09 3.02
CA GLN A 90 15.29 -7.99 2.99
C GLN A 90 14.63 -7.72 4.34
N ALA A 91 14.33 -8.74 5.14
CA ALA A 91 13.59 -8.59 6.40
C ALA A 91 14.48 -8.49 7.64
N PHE A 92 15.66 -9.11 7.65
CA PHE A 92 16.50 -9.26 8.84
C PHE A 92 17.90 -8.64 8.72
N GLU A 93 18.43 -8.40 7.51
CA GLU A 93 19.69 -7.68 7.36
C GLU A 93 19.54 -6.15 7.37
N TRP A 94 20.50 -5.52 8.06
CA TRP A 94 20.63 -4.08 8.16
C TRP A 94 21.28 -3.56 6.87
N PRO A 95 20.66 -2.66 6.06
CA PRO A 95 19.67 -1.63 6.40
C PRO A 95 18.24 -1.84 5.81
N TYR A 96 17.95 -2.97 5.18
CA TYR A 96 16.68 -3.20 4.46
C TYR A 96 15.53 -3.64 5.36
N GLY A 97 15.80 -4.31 6.49
CA GLY A 97 14.78 -4.73 7.46
C GLY A 97 13.89 -3.59 7.99
N PRO A 98 14.45 -2.46 8.47
CA PRO A 98 13.66 -1.31 8.89
C PRO A 98 12.84 -0.68 7.75
N LEU A 99 13.39 -0.62 6.54
CA LEU A 99 12.69 -0.10 5.36
C LEU A 99 11.48 -0.96 5.00
N PHE A 100 11.65 -2.29 5.03
CA PHE A 100 10.58 -3.25 4.82
C PHE A 100 9.46 -3.12 5.87
N ALA A 101 9.82 -2.97 7.15
CA ALA A 101 8.83 -2.74 8.21
C ALA A 101 8.07 -1.42 8.01
N ILE A 102 8.76 -0.33 7.68
CA ILE A 102 8.13 0.98 7.40
C ILE A 102 7.19 0.86 6.20
N PHE A 103 7.59 0.18 5.14
CA PHE A 103 6.75 -0.08 3.97
C PHE A 103 5.44 -0.78 4.35
N VAL A 104 5.49 -1.92 5.04
CA VAL A 104 4.26 -2.66 5.42
C VAL A 104 3.37 -1.83 6.34
N ILE A 105 3.99 -1.10 7.28
CA ILE A 105 3.29 -0.25 8.23
C ILE A 105 2.56 0.91 7.53
N THR A 106 3.23 1.58 6.61
CA THR A 106 2.72 2.77 5.92
C THR A 106 1.77 2.44 4.77
N SER A 107 1.98 1.30 4.09
CA SER A 107 1.12 0.84 3.00
C SER A 107 -0.16 0.17 3.49
N PHE A 108 -0.15 -0.55 4.62
CA PHE A 108 -1.31 -1.36 5.03
C PHE A 108 -1.72 -1.17 6.50
N VAL A 109 -0.80 -1.33 7.45
CA VAL A 109 -1.15 -1.47 8.88
C VAL A 109 -1.73 -0.19 9.48
N ILE A 110 -1.26 0.99 9.05
CA ILE A 110 -1.82 2.27 9.49
C ILE A 110 -3.08 2.66 8.68
N PRO A 111 -3.02 2.75 7.33
CA PRO A 111 -4.12 3.32 6.55
C PRO A 111 -5.40 2.47 6.60
N VAL A 112 -5.31 1.13 6.51
CA VAL A 112 -6.49 0.27 6.39
C VAL A 112 -7.35 0.28 7.65
N PRO A 113 -6.80 0.07 8.88
CA PRO A 113 -7.59 0.17 10.10
C PRO A 113 -8.17 1.57 10.30
N LEU A 114 -7.45 2.62 9.92
CA LEU A 114 -7.96 3.99 9.98
C LEU A 114 -9.17 4.16 9.05
N TRP A 115 -9.12 3.67 7.82
CA TRP A 115 -10.23 3.75 6.88
C TRP A 115 -11.45 2.91 7.29
N LEU A 116 -11.33 1.90 8.15
CA LEU A 116 -12.52 1.20 8.67
C LEU A 116 -13.45 2.14 9.45
N PHE A 117 -12.88 3.17 10.11
CA PHE A 117 -13.67 4.14 10.83
C PHE A 117 -14.32 5.16 9.87
N LYS A 118 -15.66 5.23 9.90
CA LYS A 118 -16.45 6.18 9.10
C LYS A 118 -16.05 7.65 9.36
N ARG A 119 -15.56 7.97 10.57
CA ARG A 119 -15.09 9.31 10.93
C ARG A 119 -13.83 9.71 10.15
N VAL A 120 -12.91 8.77 9.92
CA VAL A 120 -11.69 8.99 9.13
C VAL A 120 -12.05 9.19 7.66
N ARG A 121 -12.91 8.31 7.12
CA ARG A 121 -13.32 8.36 5.71
C ARG A 121 -14.09 9.62 5.31
N ARG A 122 -14.71 10.32 6.25
CA ARG A 122 -15.44 11.57 5.99
C ARG A 122 -14.61 12.83 6.23
N SER A 123 -13.37 12.70 6.70
CA SER A 123 -12.48 13.82 7.00
C SER A 123 -11.43 13.96 5.89
N ALA A 124 -11.47 15.08 5.16
CA ALA A 124 -10.50 15.36 4.11
C ALA A 124 -9.05 15.38 4.64
N VAL A 125 -8.83 15.95 5.83
CA VAL A 125 -7.49 16.02 6.45
C VAL A 125 -6.95 14.63 6.77
N LEU A 126 -7.78 13.73 7.33
CA LEU A 126 -7.33 12.38 7.65
C LEU A 126 -7.14 11.53 6.39
N MET A 127 -7.97 11.74 5.37
CA MET A 127 -7.79 11.11 4.06
C MET A 127 -6.48 11.55 3.40
N PHE A 128 -6.10 12.82 3.50
CA PHE A 128 -4.81 13.30 2.99
C PHE A 128 -3.62 12.61 3.66
N TRP A 129 -3.59 12.56 5.00
CA TRP A 129 -2.49 11.93 5.72
C TRP A 129 -2.41 10.41 5.53
N THR A 130 -3.53 9.73 5.40
CA THR A 130 -3.53 8.28 5.17
C THR A 130 -3.12 7.92 3.74
N THR A 131 -3.52 8.73 2.75
CA THR A 131 -3.15 8.50 1.33
C THR A 131 -1.70 8.87 1.02
N ILE A 132 -1.15 9.90 1.65
CA ILE A 132 0.29 10.21 1.49
C ILE A 132 1.16 9.11 2.10
N LEU A 133 0.78 8.54 3.25
CA LEU A 133 1.49 7.40 3.85
C LEU A 133 1.52 6.20 2.91
N VAL A 134 0.40 5.88 2.26
CA VAL A 134 0.34 4.80 1.27
C VAL A 134 1.28 5.07 0.10
N ASN A 135 1.30 6.29 -0.44
CA ASN A 135 2.19 6.61 -1.56
C ASN A 135 3.67 6.51 -1.17
N ILE A 136 4.02 6.94 0.05
CA ILE A 136 5.38 6.78 0.59
C ILE A 136 5.73 5.30 0.75
N GLY A 137 4.83 4.51 1.32
CA GLY A 137 5.03 3.07 1.48
C GLY A 137 5.24 2.38 0.14
N MET A 138 4.34 2.59 -0.81
CA MET A 138 4.45 2.02 -2.15
C MET A 138 5.72 2.47 -2.91
N TRP A 139 6.19 3.69 -2.66
CA TRP A 139 7.46 4.16 -3.23
C TRP A 139 8.67 3.43 -2.63
N LEU A 140 8.66 3.17 -1.32
CA LEU A 140 9.70 2.40 -0.64
C LEU A 140 9.79 0.95 -1.15
N GLU A 141 8.69 0.38 -1.62
CA GLU A 141 8.69 -0.93 -2.27
C GLU A 141 9.52 -0.97 -3.56
N GLY A 142 9.56 0.16 -4.29
CA GLY A 142 10.27 0.28 -5.55
C GLY A 142 11.78 0.52 -5.45
N PHE A 143 12.32 0.78 -4.25
CA PHE A 143 13.75 1.01 -3.98
C PHE A 143 14.43 -0.28 -3.48
#